data_AF-A0A5P3AMZ2-F1
#
_entry.id   AF-A0A5P3AMZ2-F1
#
_cell.length_a   1.000
_cell.length_b   1.000
_cell.length_c   1.000
_cell.angle_alpha   90.00
_cell.angle_beta   90.00
_cell.angle_gamma   90.00
#
_symmetry.space_group_name_H-M   'P 1'
#
loop_
_entity.id
_entity.type
_entity.pdbx_description
1 polymer ?
#
loop_
_entity_poly.entity_id
_entity_poly.type
_entity_poly.pdbx_seq_one_letter_code
_entity_poly.pdbx_strand_id
1 'polypeptide(L)'
;MVLLHGGSPKGAELIAAKWAEARSVTQVAFKPDWTKHAKAAPFKRNDAMLDVLPVGVLVFPGTGIQENLADKAKKLGIPVMKFEKGA
;
A
#
# COMPACT_ATOMS: atom_id res chain seq x y z
N MET A 1 12.67 6.44 -9.30
CA MET A 1 11.33 5.94 -8.93
C MET A 1 11.48 5.07 -7.67
N VAL A 2 10.56 5.19 -6.71
CA VAL A 2 10.57 4.39 -5.47
C VAL A 2 9.19 3.72 -5.33
N LEU A 3 9.16 2.43 -5.00
CA LEU A 3 7.93 1.68 -4.72
C LEU A 3 7.63 1.68 -3.22
N LEU A 4 6.44 2.11 -2.81
CA LEU A 4 5.95 1.92 -1.44
C LEU A 4 4.91 0.80 -1.43
N HIS A 5 4.97 -0.09 -0.44
CA HIS A 5 4.00 -1.19 -0.30
C HIS A 5 3.87 -1.66 1.16
N GLY A 6 2.83 -2.42 1.49
CA GLY A 6 2.54 -2.88 2.85
C GLY A 6 3.37 -4.06 3.36
N GLY A 7 4.27 -4.59 2.53
CA GLY A 7 5.13 -5.72 2.90
C GLY A 7 4.41 -7.07 3.03
N SER A 8 3.21 -7.24 2.46
CA SER A 8 2.53 -8.54 2.44
C SER A 8 3.37 -9.59 1.69
N PRO A 9 3.55 -10.80 2.25
CA PRO A 9 4.31 -11.87 1.61
C PRO A 9 3.51 -12.60 0.52
N LYS A 10 2.36 -12.06 0.09
CA LYS A 10 1.48 -12.64 -0.94
C LYS A 10 0.67 -11.57 -1.67
N GLY A 11 0.14 -11.94 -2.83
CA GLY A 11 -0.75 -11.11 -3.65
C GLY A 11 -0.05 -9.94 -4.34
N ALA A 12 -0.80 -8.87 -4.62
CA ALA A 12 -0.33 -7.73 -5.40
C ALA A 12 0.95 -7.07 -4.83
N GLU A 13 1.04 -6.92 -3.50
CA GLU A 13 2.23 -6.32 -2.88
C GLU A 13 3.49 -7.18 -3.06
N LEU A 14 3.38 -8.52 -3.03
CA LEU A 14 4.52 -9.41 -3.31
C LEU A 14 4.94 -9.31 -4.78
N ILE A 15 3.97 -9.28 -5.70
CA ILE A 15 4.23 -9.16 -7.14
C ILE A 15 4.95 -7.82 -7.42
N ALA A 16 4.46 -6.72 -6.84
CA ALA A 16 5.09 -5.42 -6.96
C ALA A 16 6.51 -5.39 -6.38
N ALA A 17 6.72 -6.00 -5.20
CA ALA A 17 8.04 -6.11 -4.58
C ALA A 17 9.04 -6.89 -5.45
N LYS A 18 8.62 -8.02 -6.02
CA LYS A 18 9.44 -8.82 -6.96
C LYS A 18 9.72 -8.07 -8.26
N TRP A 19 8.74 -7.34 -8.79
CA TRP A 19 8.93 -6.50 -9.97
C TRP A 19 9.96 -5.40 -9.72
N ALA A 20 9.92 -4.77 -8.54
CA ALA A 20 10.86 -3.73 -8.15
C ALA A 20 12.28 -4.29 -7.99
N GLU A 21 12.42 -5.43 -7.32
CA GLU A 21 13.69 -6.16 -7.19
C GLU A 21 14.28 -6.50 -8.56
N ALA A 22 13.50 -7.14 -9.44
CA ALA A 22 13.96 -7.54 -10.77
C ALA A 22 14.39 -6.36 -11.67
N ARG A 23 13.98 -5.13 -11.33
CA ARG A 23 14.29 -3.90 -12.08
C ARG A 23 15.20 -2.95 -11.31
N SER A 24 15.74 -3.37 -10.17
CA SER A 24 16.56 -2.52 -9.29
C SER A 24 15.87 -1.20 -8.90
N VAL A 25 14.56 -1.23 -8.73
CA VAL A 25 13.77 -0.10 -8.21
C VAL A 25 13.81 -0.16 -6.68
N THR A 26 14.23 0.94 -6.05
CA THR A 26 14.20 1.07 -4.59
C THR A 26 12.78 0.85 -4.06
N GLN A 27 12.63 0.03 -3.03
CA GLN A 27 11.34 -0.26 -2.41
C GLN A 27 11.38 -0.02 -0.89
N VAL A 28 10.27 0.49 -0.35
CA VAL A 28 10.09 0.73 1.09
C VAL A 28 8.84 -0.01 1.55
N ALA A 29 9.02 -0.95 2.47
CA ALA A 29 7.94 -1.75 3.03
C ALA A 29 7.41 -1.17 4.33
N PHE A 30 6.15 -0.73 4.34
CA PHE A 30 5.42 -0.28 5.53
C PHE A 30 4.71 -1.47 6.17
N LYS A 31 5.44 -2.27 6.95
CA LYS A 31 4.86 -3.45 7.62
C LYS A 31 3.96 -3.04 8.80
N PRO A 32 2.86 -3.76 9.07
CA PRO A 32 2.02 -3.48 10.23
C PRO A 32 2.76 -3.78 11.54
N ASP A 33 2.81 -2.80 12.44
CA ASP A 33 3.33 -2.97 13.80
C ASP A 33 2.21 -3.45 14.74
N TRP A 34 2.12 -4.78 14.88
CA TRP A 34 1.14 -5.43 15.73
C TRP A 34 1.36 -5.17 17.22
N THR A 35 2.61 -4.96 17.64
CA THR A 35 2.95 -4.72 19.05
C THR A 35 2.44 -3.37 19.52
N LYS A 36 2.51 -2.35 18.63
CA LYS A 36 2.09 -0.99 18.94
C LYS A 36 0.60 -0.73 18.70
N HIS A 37 0.01 -1.40 17.71
CA HIS A 37 -1.32 -1.04 17.21
C HIS A 37 -2.35 -2.18 17.21
N ALA A 38 -1.97 -3.39 17.62
CA ALA A 38 -2.86 -4.55 17.69
C ALA A 38 -3.72 -4.69 16.41
N LYS A 39 -5.05 -4.83 16.55
CA LYS A 39 -5.98 -4.98 15.42
C LYS A 39 -6.00 -3.79 14.45
N ALA A 40 -5.55 -2.61 14.88
CA ALA A 40 -5.48 -1.42 14.04
C ALA A 40 -4.18 -1.34 13.20
N ALA A 41 -3.21 -2.23 13.44
CA ALA A 41 -1.90 -2.19 12.79
C ALA A 41 -1.96 -2.13 11.24
N PRO A 42 -2.85 -2.89 10.55
CA PRO A 42 -2.97 -2.80 9.10
C PRO A 42 -3.49 -1.44 8.60
N PHE A 43 -4.30 -0.75 9.39
CA PHE A 43 -4.80 0.59 9.03
C PHE A 43 -3.78 1.68 9.36
N LYS A 44 -3.02 1.52 10.46
CA LYS A 44 -1.97 2.46 10.87
C LYS A 44 -0.76 2.44 9.94
N ARG A 45 -0.42 1.30 9.35
CA ARG A 45 0.61 1.28 8.29
C ARG A 45 0.21 2.09 7.04
N ASN A 46 -1.09 2.17 6.73
CA ASN A 46 -1.56 2.98 5.60
C ASN A 46 -1.42 4.47 5.92
N ASP A 47 -1.70 4.88 7.16
CA ASP A 47 -1.45 6.26 7.62
C ASP A 47 0.02 6.61 7.40
N ALA A 48 0.93 5.82 7.95
CA ALA A 48 2.37 6.04 7.81
C ALA A 48 2.86 6.05 6.35
N MET A 49 2.28 5.22 5.48
CA MET A 49 2.61 5.19 4.05
C MET A 49 2.11 6.43 3.31
N LEU A 50 0.98 7.01 3.70
CA LEU A 50 0.44 8.21 3.07
C LEU A 50 1.04 9.50 3.64
N ASP A 51 1.52 9.46 4.89
CA ASP A 51 2.21 10.59 5.54
C ASP A 51 3.53 10.95 4.84
N VAL A 52 4.12 10.03 4.08
CA VAL A 52 5.28 10.32 3.23
C VAL A 52 4.92 10.93 1.86
N LEU A 53 3.64 11.25 1.65
CA LEU A 53 3.09 11.95 0.48
C LEU A 53 3.51 11.32 -0.87
N PRO A 54 3.13 10.06 -1.13
CA PRO A 54 3.42 9.43 -2.42
C PRO A 54 2.77 10.21 -3.57
N VAL A 55 3.42 10.18 -4.73
CA VAL A 55 2.94 10.84 -5.96
C VAL A 55 1.61 10.25 -6.48
N GLY A 56 1.28 9.03 -6.10
CA GLY A 56 0.05 8.35 -6.47
C GLY A 56 -0.04 6.96 -5.83
N VAL A 57 -1.25 6.39 -5.81
CA VAL A 57 -1.52 5.08 -5.22
C VAL A 57 -2.25 4.18 -6.21
N LEU A 58 -1.75 2.97 -6.39
CA LEU A 58 -2.44 1.88 -7.08
C LEU A 58 -3.12 0.99 -6.04
N VAL A 59 -4.43 0.81 -6.15
CA VAL A 59 -5.20 0.00 -5.21
C VAL A 59 -5.83 -1.19 -5.94
N PHE A 60 -5.46 -2.39 -5.52
CA PHE A 60 -6.03 -3.64 -6.03
C PHE A 60 -7.12 -4.17 -5.11
N PRO A 61 -8.04 -5.02 -5.61
CA PRO A 61 -9.13 -5.57 -4.82
C PRO A 61 -8.64 -6.29 -3.56
N GLY A 62 -9.37 -6.16 -2.46
CA GLY A 62 -8.98 -6.75 -1.18
C GLY A 62 -10.07 -6.65 -0.13
N THR A 63 -9.67 -6.31 1.09
CA THR A 63 -10.56 -6.12 2.23
C THR A 63 -10.75 -4.62 2.51
N GLY A 64 -11.41 -4.29 3.63
CA GLY A 64 -11.52 -2.90 4.09
C GLY A 64 -10.18 -2.19 4.33
N ILE A 65 -9.06 -2.89 4.39
CA ILE A 65 -7.72 -2.28 4.52
C ILE A 65 -7.31 -1.55 3.23
N GLN A 66 -7.60 -2.13 2.07
CA GLN A 66 -7.31 -1.55 0.76
C GLN A 66 -8.24 -0.37 0.48
N GLU A 67 -9.52 -0.51 0.83
CA GLU A 67 -10.50 0.57 0.73
C GLU A 67 -10.10 1.76 1.62
N ASN A 68 -9.66 1.49 2.85
CA ASN A 68 -9.16 2.52 3.75
C ASN A 68 -7.95 3.28 3.18
N LEU A 69 -7.02 2.60 2.50
CA LEU A 69 -5.89 3.25 1.83
C LEU A 69 -6.39 4.18 0.72
N ALA A 70 -7.31 3.69 -0.12
CA ALA A 70 -7.88 4.46 -1.22
C ALA A 70 -8.59 5.73 -0.73
N ASP A 71 -9.44 5.60 0.28
CA ASP A 71 -10.24 6.70 0.81
C ASP A 71 -9.36 7.78 1.46
N LYS A 72 -8.34 7.36 2.22
CA LYS A 72 -7.39 8.29 2.84
C LYS A 72 -6.53 8.99 1.80
N ALA A 73 -6.03 8.28 0.80
CA ALA A 73 -5.25 8.88 -0.28
C ALA A 73 -6.06 9.93 -1.04
N LYS A 74 -7.32 9.61 -1.40
CA LYS A 74 -8.25 10.58 -2.02
C LYS A 74 -8.48 11.81 -1.15
N LYS A 75 -8.67 11.62 0.16
CA LYS A 75 -8.86 12.73 1.10
C LYS A 75 -7.64 13.67 1.18
N LEU A 76 -6.44 13.12 0.98
CA LEU A 76 -5.19 13.90 0.92
C LEU A 76 -4.92 14.52 -0.46
N GLY A 77 -5.81 14.34 -1.44
CA GLY A 77 -5.60 14.82 -2.81
C GLY A 77 -4.57 14.00 -3.61
N ILE A 78 -4.16 12.84 -3.10
CA ILE A 78 -3.22 11.94 -3.79
C ILE A 78 -3.98 11.21 -4.90
N PRO A 79 -3.50 11.21 -6.16
CA PRO A 79 -4.12 10.46 -7.24
C PRO A 79 -4.24 8.97 -6.93
N VAL A 80 -5.44 8.42 -7.08
CA VAL A 80 -5.71 6.99 -6.83
C VAL A 80 -6.21 6.33 -8.11
N MET A 81 -5.52 5.27 -8.53
CA MET A 81 -6.01 4.34 -9.55
C MET A 81 -6.48 3.07 -8.85
N LYS A 82 -7.79 2.83 -8.85
CA LYS A 82 -8.37 1.59 -8.31
C LYS A 82 -8.56 0.59 -9.44
N PHE A 83 -8.13 -0.64 -9.21
CA PHE A 83 -8.40 -1.78 -10.08
C PHE A 83 -9.54 -2.59 -9.46
N GLU A 84 -10.51 -2.97 -10.29
CA GLU A 84 -11.61 -3.85 -9.88
C GLU A 84 -11.21 -5.31 -10.07
N LYS A 85 -12.02 -6.25 -9.57
CA LYS A 85 -11.81 -7.66 -9.86
C LYS A 85 -11.89 -7.83 -11.38
N GLY A 86 -10.83 -8.39 -11.98
CA GLY A 86 -10.86 -8.82 -13.37
C GLY A 86 -12.02 -9.79 -13.59
N ALA A 87 -12.58 -9.74 -14.79
CA ALA A 87 -13.67 -10.60 -15.25
C ALA A 87 -13.37 -12.09 -15.07
#